data_AF-V4HKG3-F1
#
_entry.id   AF-V4HKG3-F1
#
_cell.length_a   1.000
_cell.length_b   1.000
_cell.length_c   1.000
_cell.angle_alpha   90.00
_cell.angle_beta   90.00
_cell.angle_gamma   90.00
#
_symmetry.space_group_name_H-M   'P 1'
#
loop_
_entity.id
_entity.type
_entity.pdbx_description
1 polymer ?
#
loop_
_entity_poly.entity_id
_entity_poly.type
_entity_poly.pdbx_seq_one_letter_code
_entity_poly.pdbx_strand_id
1 'polypeptide(L)'
;MVSDSVVATVAAGAVAASFPFYLYGAWIILSREQDNVTWDLLTHHLSYILPGLVLTTVPVATWMAPRLFDQLNGLSALHAFLGLQAYALLAFGLTGIVRIFQVKREADLYEGADGEVDLNDLHENMGAWRGRLRVGVFGYTLFWLLAFLVGVYRYYLRYVA
;
A
#
# COMPACT_ATOMS: atom_id res chain seq x y z
N MET A 1 -22.54 0.26 24.65
CA MET A 1 -21.45 -0.47 23.96
C MET A 1 -21.84 -0.59 22.50
N VAL A 2 -20.95 -0.30 21.56
CA VAL A 2 -21.21 -0.52 20.12
C VAL A 2 -21.14 -2.02 19.85
N SER A 3 -22.04 -2.56 19.01
CA SER A 3 -22.04 -4.00 18.70
C SER A 3 -20.83 -4.38 17.84
N ASP A 4 -20.33 -5.61 18.01
CA ASP A 4 -19.24 -6.18 17.22
C ASP A 4 -19.52 -6.10 15.71
N SER A 5 -20.78 -6.33 15.32
CA SER A 5 -21.25 -6.22 13.95
C SER A 5 -21.08 -4.82 13.36
N VAL A 6 -21.41 -3.76 14.12
CA VAL A 6 -21.27 -2.37 13.64
C VAL A 6 -19.80 -2.04 13.38
N VAL A 7 -18.90 -2.42 14.30
CA VAL A 7 -17.46 -2.19 14.12
C VAL A 7 -16.94 -2.98 12.92
N ALA A 8 -17.39 -4.23 12.74
CA ALA A 8 -17.03 -5.05 11.58
C ALA A 8 -17.51 -4.44 10.26
N THR A 9 -18.74 -3.93 10.19
CA THR A 9 -19.27 -3.26 9.00
C THR A 9 -18.48 -1.98 8.67
N VAL A 10 -18.15 -1.16 9.67
CA VAL A 10 -17.34 0.04 9.48
C VAL A 10 -15.94 -0.31 8.98
N ALA A 11 -15.29 -1.33 9.58
CA ALA A 11 -13.98 -1.81 9.13
C ALA A 11 -14.02 -2.35 7.69
N ALA A 12 -15.00 -3.20 7.37
CA ALA A 12 -15.17 -3.72 6.02
C ALA A 12 -15.44 -2.61 4.99
N GLY A 13 -16.28 -1.63 5.35
CA GLY A 13 -16.56 -0.47 4.52
C GLY A 13 -15.33 0.41 4.28
N ALA A 14 -14.53 0.65 5.33
CA ALA A 14 -13.29 1.41 5.21
C ALA A 14 -12.28 0.72 4.28
N VAL A 15 -12.04 -0.58 4.47
CA VAL A 15 -11.14 -1.35 3.59
C VAL A 15 -11.69 -1.40 2.16
N ALA A 16 -13.00 -1.58 1.96
CA ALA A 16 -13.59 -1.52 0.62
C ALA A 16 -13.42 -0.15 -0.05
N ALA A 17 -13.56 0.94 0.71
CA ALA A 17 -13.35 2.30 0.21
C ALA A 17 -11.90 2.57 -0.20
N SER A 18 -10.93 1.80 0.31
CA SER A 18 -9.51 1.90 -0.10
C SER A 18 -9.22 1.30 -1.48
N PHE A 19 -10.12 0.48 -2.03
CA PHE A 19 -9.95 -0.23 -3.30
C PHE A 19 -9.57 0.67 -4.50
N PRO A 20 -10.32 1.75 -4.83
CA PRO A 20 -9.97 2.60 -5.96
C PRO A 20 -8.60 3.27 -5.80
N PHE A 21 -8.21 3.60 -4.56
CA PHE A 21 -6.93 4.23 -4.27
C PHE A 21 -5.75 3.30 -4.58
N TYR A 22 -5.84 2.02 -4.23
CA TYR A 22 -4.77 1.07 -4.51
C TYR A 22 -4.67 0.69 -5.98
N LEU A 23 -5.80 0.50 -6.68
CA LEU A 23 -5.75 0.19 -8.10
C LEU A 23 -5.19 1.37 -8.90
N TYR A 24 -5.68 2.58 -8.64
CA TYR A 24 -5.21 3.77 -9.34
C TYR A 24 -3.76 4.11 -8.96
N GLY A 25 -3.43 4.07 -7.66
CA GLY A 25 -2.07 4.27 -7.17
C GLY A 25 -1.08 3.26 -7.77
N ALA A 26 -1.45 1.98 -7.85
CA ALA A 26 -0.60 0.97 -8.49
C ALA A 26 -0.45 1.20 -10.00
N TRP A 27 -1.53 1.58 -10.68
CA TRP A 27 -1.51 1.89 -12.10
C TRP A 27 -0.52 3.04 -12.43
N ILE A 28 -0.47 4.10 -11.60
CA ILE A 28 0.45 5.23 -11.78
C ILE A 28 1.94 4.80 -11.77
N ILE A 29 2.32 3.79 -10.97
CA ILE A 29 3.73 3.38 -10.82
C ILE A 29 4.11 2.22 -11.75
N LEU A 30 3.13 1.37 -12.09
CA LEU A 30 3.34 0.15 -12.88
C LEU A 30 3.18 0.35 -14.38
N SER A 31 2.56 1.45 -14.82
CA SER A 31 2.36 1.66 -16.26
C SER A 31 3.70 1.87 -16.96
N ARG A 32 3.90 1.13 -18.06
CA ARG A 32 5.16 1.11 -18.81
C ARG A 32 5.46 2.41 -19.55
N GLU A 33 4.46 3.26 -19.72
CA GLU A 33 4.59 4.57 -20.35
C GLU A 33 5.39 5.55 -19.47
N GLN A 34 5.53 5.31 -18.17
CA GLN A 34 6.30 6.16 -17.26
C GLN A 34 7.67 5.55 -16.93
N ASP A 35 8.53 5.37 -17.94
CA ASP A 35 9.89 4.88 -17.70
C ASP A 35 10.77 5.88 -16.93
N ASN A 36 10.38 7.15 -16.92
CA ASN A 36 10.96 8.21 -16.10
C ASN A 36 10.01 8.46 -14.93
N VAL A 37 10.36 7.94 -13.75
CA VAL A 37 9.61 8.30 -12.53
C VAL A 37 10.09 9.69 -12.16
N THR A 38 9.29 10.70 -12.46
CA THR A 38 9.55 12.06 -12.00
C THR A 38 9.09 12.21 -10.55
N TRP A 39 9.57 13.27 -9.90
CA TRP A 39 9.10 13.64 -8.56
C TRP A 39 7.58 13.88 -8.53
N ASP A 40 7.03 14.53 -9.54
CA ASP A 40 5.59 14.79 -9.66
C ASP A 40 4.79 13.50 -9.76
N LEU A 41 5.28 12.51 -10.53
CA LEU A 41 4.63 11.20 -10.62
C LEU A 41 4.64 10.48 -9.27
N LEU A 42 5.77 10.52 -8.55
CA LEU A 42 5.90 9.89 -7.24
C LEU A 42 4.99 10.54 -6.19
N THR A 43 4.96 11.87 -6.13
CA THR A 43 4.08 12.60 -5.21
C THR A 43 2.61 12.39 -5.56
N HIS A 44 2.27 12.36 -6.86
CA HIS A 44 0.93 12.01 -7.33
C HIS A 44 0.53 10.60 -6.88
N HIS A 45 1.39 9.59 -7.08
CA HIS A 45 1.16 8.23 -6.56
C HIS A 45 0.90 8.22 -5.04
N LEU A 46 1.75 8.91 -4.27
CA LEU A 46 1.60 8.97 -2.81
C LEU A 46 0.28 9.61 -2.39
N SER A 47 -0.21 10.61 -3.12
CA SER A 47 -1.49 11.27 -2.82
C SER A 47 -2.70 10.32 -2.89
N TYR A 48 -2.62 9.25 -3.68
CA TYR A 48 -3.65 8.20 -3.73
C TYR A 48 -3.37 7.07 -2.74
N ILE A 49 -2.13 6.59 -2.66
CA ILE A 49 -1.81 5.45 -1.79
C ILE A 49 -1.98 5.79 -0.30
N LEU A 50 -1.65 7.01 0.13
CA LEU A 50 -1.74 7.38 1.54
C LEU A 50 -3.18 7.29 2.10
N PRO A 51 -4.22 7.88 1.47
CA PRO A 51 -5.61 7.65 1.89
C PRO A 51 -6.01 6.17 1.92
N GLY A 52 -5.62 5.39 0.90
CA GLY A 52 -5.87 3.95 0.85
C GLY A 52 -5.25 3.24 2.06
N LEU A 53 -3.97 3.51 2.33
CA LEU A 53 -3.22 2.97 3.47
C LEU A 53 -3.87 3.34 4.80
N VAL A 54 -4.34 4.57 4.98
CA VAL A 54 -5.06 4.96 6.20
C VAL A 54 -6.34 4.15 6.36
N LEU A 55 -7.16 4.09 5.30
CA LEU A 55 -8.43 3.36 5.29
C LEU A 55 -8.28 1.86 5.54
N THR A 56 -7.13 1.26 5.20
CA THR A 56 -6.85 -0.15 5.47
C THR A 56 -6.13 -0.38 6.80
N THR A 57 -5.06 0.39 7.05
CA THR A 57 -4.15 0.14 8.17
C THR A 57 -4.77 0.52 9.50
N VAL A 58 -5.63 1.54 9.55
CA VAL A 58 -6.31 1.92 10.79
C VAL A 58 -7.24 0.79 11.27
N PRO A 59 -8.18 0.25 10.47
CA PRO A 59 -8.96 -0.92 10.87
C PRO A 59 -8.09 -2.13 11.24
N VAL A 60 -7.04 -2.39 10.48
CA VAL A 60 -6.13 -3.51 10.75
C VAL A 60 -5.45 -3.34 12.11
N ALA A 61 -4.80 -2.22 12.36
CA ALA A 61 -4.01 -2.01 13.58
C ALA A 61 -4.88 -1.86 14.84
N THR A 62 -6.03 -1.19 14.73
CA THR A 62 -6.88 -0.87 15.89
C THR A 62 -7.89 -1.97 16.23
N TRP A 63 -8.29 -2.80 15.25
CA TRP A 63 -9.37 -3.75 15.43
C TRP A 63 -9.02 -5.19 15.06
N MET A 64 -8.40 -5.41 13.89
CA MET A 64 -8.20 -6.78 13.38
C MET A 64 -6.97 -7.45 13.99
N ALA A 65 -5.84 -6.75 14.05
CA ALA A 65 -4.57 -7.27 14.55
C ALA A 65 -4.62 -7.68 16.03
N PRO A 66 -5.26 -6.90 16.95
CA PRO A 66 -5.40 -7.31 18.35
C PRO A 66 -6.19 -8.62 18.53
N ARG A 67 -7.10 -8.92 17.60
CA ARG A 67 -7.95 -10.14 17.62
C ARG A 67 -7.36 -11.30 16.84
N LEU A 68 -6.17 -11.12 16.28
CA LEU A 68 -5.63 -12.06 15.32
C LEU A 68 -5.47 -13.45 15.93
N PHE A 69 -4.82 -13.52 17.10
CA PHE A 69 -4.50 -14.78 17.78
C PHE A 69 -5.74 -15.54 18.27
N ASP A 70 -6.81 -14.83 18.62
CA ASP A 70 -8.09 -15.43 19.04
C ASP A 70 -8.84 -16.08 17.87
N GLN A 71 -8.45 -15.76 16.64
CA GLN A 71 -9.18 -16.13 15.43
C GLN A 71 -8.31 -16.90 14.44
N LEU A 72 -7.16 -17.47 14.82
CA LEU A 72 -6.30 -18.22 13.90
C LEU A 72 -6.88 -19.61 13.57
N ASN A 73 -7.97 -19.64 12.79
CA ASN A 73 -8.52 -20.87 12.22
C ASN A 73 -8.87 -20.68 10.73
N GLY A 74 -8.68 -21.74 9.93
CA GLY A 74 -9.05 -21.82 8.52
C GLY A 74 -8.81 -20.53 7.71
N LEU A 75 -9.91 -19.92 7.25
CA LEU A 75 -9.91 -18.71 6.42
C LEU A 75 -9.30 -17.48 7.10
N SER A 76 -9.33 -17.40 8.42
CA SER A 76 -8.75 -16.28 9.15
C SER A 76 -7.22 -16.32 9.15
N ALA A 77 -6.64 -17.53 9.26
CA ALA A 77 -5.20 -17.71 9.13
C ALA A 77 -4.73 -17.36 7.71
N LEU A 78 -5.49 -17.76 6.68
CA LEU A 78 -5.21 -17.37 5.29
C LEU A 78 -5.28 -15.85 5.11
N HIS A 79 -6.35 -15.21 5.60
CA HIS A 79 -6.50 -13.75 5.56
C HIS A 79 -5.32 -13.03 6.22
N ALA A 80 -4.92 -13.50 7.41
CA ALA A 80 -3.79 -12.95 8.15
C ALA A 80 -2.47 -13.11 7.40
N PHE A 81 -2.22 -14.29 6.82
CA PHE A 81 -1.04 -14.57 6.03
C PHE A 81 -0.95 -13.63 4.82
N LEU A 82 -2.03 -13.51 4.04
CA LEU A 82 -2.08 -12.63 2.87
C LEU A 82 -1.86 -11.16 3.27
N GLY A 83 -2.51 -10.71 4.36
CA GLY A 83 -2.30 -9.36 4.89
C GLY A 83 -0.85 -9.12 5.30
N LEU A 84 -0.22 -10.07 5.99
CA LEU A 84 1.19 -9.98 6.38
C LEU A 84 2.11 -9.88 5.16
N GLN A 85 1.87 -10.69 4.12
CA GLN A 85 2.64 -10.61 2.87
C GLN A 85 2.47 -9.25 2.19
N ALA A 86 1.26 -8.69 2.20
CA ALA A 86 1.04 -7.34 1.70
C ALA A 86 1.92 -6.33 2.44
N TYR A 87 1.88 -6.27 3.78
CA TYR A 87 2.71 -5.34 4.55
C TYR A 87 4.22 -5.58 4.40
N ALA A 88 4.66 -6.82 4.19
CA ALA A 88 6.06 -7.13 3.89
C ALA A 88 6.49 -6.52 2.53
N LEU A 89 5.65 -6.62 1.50
CA LEU A 89 5.88 -6.02 0.19
C LEU A 89 5.80 -4.49 0.22
N LEU A 90 4.92 -3.92 1.06
CA LEU A 90 4.91 -2.48 1.33
C LEU A 90 6.22 -2.04 1.96
N ALA A 91 6.69 -2.74 3.00
CA ALA A 91 7.97 -2.45 3.65
C ALA A 91 9.13 -2.54 2.64
N PHE A 92 9.13 -3.53 1.76
CA PHE A 92 10.10 -3.66 0.69
C PHE A 92 10.05 -2.46 -0.28
N GLY A 93 8.86 -2.04 -0.74
CA GLY A 93 8.69 -0.86 -1.58
C GLY A 93 9.17 0.43 -0.92
N LEU A 94 8.91 0.58 0.39
CA LEU A 94 9.38 1.73 1.19
C LEU A 94 10.91 1.83 1.22
N THR A 95 11.64 0.71 1.19
CA THR A 95 13.12 0.76 1.07
C THR A 95 13.60 1.38 -0.24
N GLY A 96 12.77 1.36 -1.30
CA GLY A 96 13.00 2.09 -2.54
C GLY A 96 12.71 3.59 -2.37
N ILE A 97 11.48 3.91 -1.93
CA ILE A 97 11.00 5.28 -1.77
C ILE A 97 11.91 6.12 -0.88
N VAL A 98 12.32 5.59 0.28
CA VAL A 98 13.16 6.32 1.25
C VAL A 98 14.49 6.73 0.61
N ARG A 99 15.10 5.88 -0.21
CA ARG A 99 16.36 6.20 -0.91
C ARG A 99 16.17 7.25 -1.99
N ILE A 100 15.09 7.14 -2.77
CA ILE A 100 14.72 8.15 -3.77
C ILE A 100 14.52 9.52 -3.11
N PHE A 101 13.82 9.56 -1.98
CA PHE A 101 13.59 10.79 -1.22
C PHE A 101 14.88 11.40 -0.65
N GLN A 102 15.78 10.56 -0.10
CA GLN A 102 17.08 11.01 0.41
C GLN A 102 17.90 11.72 -0.67
N VAL A 103 18.01 11.11 -1.84
CA VAL A 103 18.75 11.69 -2.97
C VAL A 103 18.09 12.96 -3.48
N LYS A 104 16.76 12.99 -3.64
CA LYS A 104 16.06 14.20 -4.08
C LYS A 104 16.27 15.36 -3.11
N ARG A 105 16.19 15.10 -1.80
CA ARG A 105 16.43 16.11 -0.77
C ARG A 105 17.87 16.64 -0.82
N GLU A 106 18.86 15.78 -1.07
CA GLU A 106 20.26 16.20 -1.19
C GLU A 106 20.47 17.08 -2.44
N ALA A 107 19.95 16.66 -3.59
CA ALA A 107 20.02 17.44 -4.82
C ALA A 107 19.34 18.82 -4.70
N ASP A 108 18.16 18.89 -4.07
CA ASP A 108 17.44 20.15 -3.84
C ASP A 108 18.22 21.13 -2.95
N LEU A 109 19.02 20.61 -2.00
CA LEU A 109 19.81 21.43 -1.07
C LEU A 109 21.06 22.02 -1.72
N TYR A 110 21.61 21.40 -2.76
CA TYR A 110 22.91 21.76 -3.34
C TYR A 110 22.84 22.33 -4.76
N GLU A 111 21.87 21.93 -5.57
CA GLU A 111 21.85 22.25 -7.01
C GLU A 111 20.72 23.21 -7.43
N GLY A 112 19.80 23.55 -6.53
CA GLY A 112 18.70 24.48 -6.85
C GLY A 112 17.84 24.02 -8.03
N ALA A 113 17.74 22.71 -8.26
CA ALA A 113 17.10 22.12 -9.43
C ALA A 113 15.57 22.21 -9.33
N ASP A 114 15.06 23.38 -9.74
CA ASP A 114 13.66 23.59 -10.08
C ASP A 114 13.23 22.59 -11.18
N GLY A 115 11.99 22.11 -11.04
CA GLY A 115 11.38 20.96 -11.71
C GLY A 115 11.68 20.74 -13.19
N GLU A 116 12.10 19.50 -13.48
CA GLU A 116 11.97 18.69 -14.73
C GLU A 116 13.11 17.66 -14.87
N VAL A 117 14.08 17.64 -13.95
CA VAL A 117 15.18 16.67 -13.94
C VAL A 117 14.64 15.24 -13.73
N ASP A 118 15.01 14.33 -14.63
CA ASP A 118 14.73 12.90 -14.48
C ASP A 118 15.44 12.37 -13.22
N LEU A 119 14.71 11.70 -12.34
CA LEU A 119 15.30 11.08 -11.14
C LEU A 119 16.42 10.10 -11.52
N ASN A 120 16.37 9.51 -12.72
CA ASN A 120 17.43 8.61 -13.20
C ASN A 120 18.80 9.28 -13.27
N ASP A 121 18.86 10.59 -13.50
CA ASP A 121 20.12 11.33 -13.64
C ASP A 121 20.70 11.76 -12.28
N LEU A 122 19.91 11.67 -11.20
CA LEU A 122 20.34 12.09 -9.86
C LEU A 122 21.25 11.07 -9.17
N HIS A 123 21.16 9.78 -9.51
CA HIS A 123 22.00 8.76 -8.89
C HIS A 123 22.06 7.46 -9.73
N GLU A 124 23.26 6.88 -9.85
CA GLU A 124 23.50 5.58 -10.52
C GLU A 124 22.60 4.41 -10.06
N ASN A 125 22.08 4.44 -8.83
CA ASN A 125 21.28 3.36 -8.25
C ASN A 125 19.77 3.58 -8.37
N MET A 126 19.32 4.66 -9.03
CA MET A 126 17.91 5.05 -9.07
C MET A 126 17.03 3.95 -9.70
N GLY A 127 17.50 3.32 -10.77
CA GLY A 127 16.79 2.22 -11.44
C GLY A 127 16.52 1.04 -10.51
N ALA A 128 17.50 0.66 -9.67
CA ALA A 128 17.33 -0.43 -8.70
C ALA A 128 16.28 -0.09 -7.63
N TRP A 129 16.28 1.15 -7.15
CA TRP A 129 15.35 1.60 -6.11
C TRP A 129 13.92 1.72 -6.63
N ARG A 130 13.76 2.19 -7.88
CA ARG A 130 12.49 2.16 -8.61
C ARG A 130 12.00 0.74 -8.84
N GLY A 131 12.90 -0.19 -9.16
CA GLY A 131 12.58 -1.61 -9.27
C GLY A 131 11.98 -2.15 -7.96
N ARG A 132 12.61 -1.86 -6.82
CA ARG A 132 12.06 -2.23 -5.49
C ARG A 132 10.69 -1.61 -5.23
N LEU A 133 10.51 -0.33 -5.57
CA LEU A 133 9.23 0.37 -5.47
C LEU A 133 8.15 -0.33 -6.30
N ARG A 134 8.39 -0.59 -7.59
CA ARG A 134 7.41 -1.25 -8.49
C ARG A 134 7.05 -2.65 -7.99
N VAL A 135 8.04 -3.44 -7.60
CA VAL A 135 7.82 -4.79 -7.05
C VAL A 135 7.02 -4.71 -5.74
N GLY A 136 7.37 -3.78 -4.86
CA GLY A 136 6.65 -3.56 -3.60
C GLY A 136 5.19 -3.16 -3.81
N VAL A 137 4.93 -2.20 -4.71
CA VAL A 137 3.58 -1.74 -5.06
C VAL A 137 2.76 -2.87 -5.70
N PHE A 138 3.31 -3.58 -6.68
CA PHE A 138 2.63 -4.70 -7.31
C PHE A 138 2.28 -5.80 -6.30
N GLY A 139 3.27 -6.25 -5.52
CA GLY A 139 3.05 -7.32 -4.55
C GLY A 139 2.12 -6.90 -3.42
N TYR A 140 2.23 -5.66 -2.93
CA TYR A 140 1.29 -5.11 -1.95
C TYR A 140 -0.14 -5.18 -2.49
N THR A 141 -0.40 -4.62 -3.67
CA THR A 141 -1.74 -4.55 -4.25
C THR A 141 -2.30 -5.94 -4.52
N LEU A 142 -1.48 -6.88 -5.01
CA LEU A 142 -1.89 -8.26 -5.24
C LEU A 142 -2.30 -8.97 -3.94
N PHE A 143 -1.43 -8.98 -2.93
CA PHE A 143 -1.71 -9.64 -1.66
C PHE A 143 -2.83 -8.95 -0.88
N TRP A 144 -2.91 -7.62 -0.96
CA TRP A 144 -4.02 -6.84 -0.41
C TRP A 144 -5.34 -7.24 -1.08
N LEU A 145 -5.38 -7.38 -2.41
CA LEU A 145 -6.60 -7.78 -3.12
C LEU A 145 -7.05 -9.19 -2.72
N LEU A 146 -6.12 -10.13 -2.62
CA LEU A 146 -6.42 -11.49 -2.16
C LEU A 146 -6.94 -11.48 -0.71
N ALA A 147 -6.29 -10.72 0.18
CA ALA A 147 -6.74 -10.56 1.55
C ALA A 147 -8.13 -9.92 1.61
N PHE A 148 -8.38 -8.88 0.80
CA PHE A 148 -9.67 -8.21 0.70
C PHE A 148 -10.79 -9.17 0.31
N LEU A 149 -10.59 -10.01 -0.71
CA LEU A 149 -11.59 -10.99 -1.13
C LEU A 149 -11.90 -12.00 -0.01
N VAL A 150 -10.87 -12.52 0.66
CA VAL A 150 -11.06 -13.41 1.82
C VAL A 150 -11.77 -12.68 2.96
N GLY A 151 -11.43 -11.41 3.21
CA GLY A 151 -12.02 -10.58 4.25
C GLY A 151 -13.51 -10.31 4.03
N VAL A 152 -13.89 -9.97 2.80
CA VAL A 152 -15.30 -9.81 2.39
C VAL A 152 -16.06 -11.12 2.55
N TYR A 153 -15.48 -12.24 2.10
CA TYR A 153 -16.12 -13.55 2.25
C TYR A 153 -16.31 -13.94 3.73
N ARG A 154 -15.31 -13.69 4.58
CA ARG A 154 -15.41 -13.90 6.03
C ARG A 154 -16.48 -13.00 6.67
N TYR A 155 -16.56 -11.73 6.25
CA TYR A 155 -17.58 -10.81 6.74
C TYR A 155 -18.98 -11.32 6.41
N TYR A 156 -19.19 -11.75 5.16
CA TYR A 156 -20.46 -12.32 4.70
C TYR A 156 -20.87 -13.54 5.55
N LEU A 157 -19.98 -14.52 5.72
CA LEU A 157 -20.26 -15.74 6.49
C LEU A 157 -20.54 -15.49 7.98
N ARG A 158 -20.00 -14.43 8.57
CA ARG A 158 -20.10 -14.18 10.02
C ARG A 158 -21.23 -13.23 10.41
N TYR A 159 -21.56 -12.28 9.54
CA TYR A 159 -22.48 -11.19 9.89
C TYR A 159 -23.67 -11.04 8.95
N VAL A 160 -23.73 -11.77 7.83
CA VAL A 160 -24.79 -11.63 6.82
C VAL A 160 -25.53 -12.94 6.57
N ALA A 161 -24.81 -14.04 6.40
CA ALA A 161 -25.37 -15.39 6.26
C ALA A 161 -25.85 -15.94 7.61
#